data_AF-C7G9C6-F1
#
_entry.id   AF-C7G9C6-F1
#
_cell.length_a   1.000
_cell.length_b   1.000
_cell.length_c   1.000
_cell.angle_alpha   90.00
_cell.angle_beta   90.00
_cell.angle_gamma   90.00
#
_symmetry.space_group_name_H-M   'P 1'
#
loop_
_entity.id
_entity.type
_entity.pdbx_description
1 polymer ?
#
loop_
_entity_poly.entity_id
_entity_poly.type
_entity_poly.pdbx_seq_one_letter_code
_entity_poly.pdbx_strand_id
1 'polypeptide(L)'
;MVFFLTVLAGTAGCGQKNTANTMEQTDTQTEKTLEEHFFSAEQDEQNYNVMEEYSEDEEYPDLAAFLTEYYQIPEEECKETRYYYNYTDLNEDGTDEIVAVTIGDTTSDNRGDAALILRPGENGQFEVLGAFSQIHTPVMISEDMENDWHTIIFPIYGGGQESGFISAVYREETGYELDEESFVREEPKVSGDRILSDNLINDMDTDNYLTIAPRDTESQN
;
A
#
# COMPACT_ATOMS: atom_id res chain seq x y z
N MET A 1 -4.11 -54.72 -53.84
CA MET A 1 -3.47 -55.96 -54.31
C MET A 1 -2.58 -56.46 -53.18
N VAL A 2 -2.80 -57.71 -52.76
CA VAL A 2 -1.94 -58.60 -51.96
C VAL A 2 -1.90 -58.45 -50.43
N PHE A 3 -2.39 -59.53 -49.81
CA PHE A 3 -2.25 -59.99 -48.42
C PHE A 3 -0.80 -60.31 -48.03
N PHE A 4 -0.48 -60.30 -46.73
CA PHE A 4 0.05 -61.52 -46.07
C PHE A 4 -0.30 -61.54 -44.57
N LEU A 5 -0.76 -62.73 -44.16
CA LEU A 5 -1.16 -63.17 -42.83
C LEU A 5 0.02 -63.89 -42.14
N THR A 6 -0.10 -64.13 -40.83
CA THR A 6 0.53 -65.16 -39.95
C THR A 6 1.48 -64.59 -38.86
N VAL A 7 1.53 -65.04 -37.60
CA VAL A 7 0.86 -66.14 -36.86
C VAL A 7 1.00 -65.88 -35.34
N LEU A 8 0.11 -66.53 -34.57
CA LEU A 8 -0.04 -66.56 -33.10
C LEU A 8 0.89 -67.62 -32.45
N ALA A 9 1.36 -67.41 -31.20
CA ALA A 9 1.34 -68.36 -30.06
C ALA A 9 2.49 -68.19 -29.04
N GLY A 10 2.18 -68.34 -27.74
CA GLY A 10 2.84 -69.38 -26.93
C GLY A 10 3.66 -69.00 -25.68
N THR A 11 3.03 -69.17 -24.50
CA THR A 11 3.50 -69.88 -23.29
C THR A 11 4.71 -69.40 -22.43
N ALA A 12 4.37 -69.13 -21.15
CA ALA A 12 4.94 -69.65 -19.88
C ALA A 12 6.44 -69.54 -19.54
N GLY A 13 6.72 -69.09 -18.30
CA GLY A 13 7.64 -69.82 -17.41
C GLY A 13 8.83 -69.06 -16.79
N CYS A 14 8.68 -68.74 -15.49
CA CYS A 14 9.66 -68.82 -14.39
C CYS A 14 11.06 -68.15 -14.48
N GLY A 15 11.23 -67.07 -13.70
CA GLY A 15 12.02 -67.08 -12.47
C GLY A 15 13.55 -67.20 -12.53
N GLN A 16 14.24 -66.10 -12.19
CA GLN A 16 15.45 -66.14 -11.36
C GLN A 16 15.58 -64.82 -10.58
N LYS A 17 15.68 -64.92 -9.25
CA LYS A 17 16.06 -63.82 -8.35
C LYS A 17 17.58 -63.69 -8.35
N ASN A 18 18.10 -62.45 -8.29
CA ASN A 18 19.28 -62.04 -7.51
C ASN A 18 19.47 -60.50 -7.56
N THR A 19 19.08 -59.85 -6.46
CA THR A 19 19.75 -58.81 -5.64
C THR A 19 20.71 -57.77 -6.23
N ALA A 20 20.36 -56.49 -5.99
CA ALA A 20 21.15 -55.24 -5.83
C ALA A 20 22.10 -54.81 -6.98
N ASN A 21 22.23 -53.55 -7.41
CA ASN A 21 22.15 -52.26 -6.74
C ASN A 21 22.01 -51.12 -7.79
N THR A 22 21.93 -49.87 -7.33
CA THR A 22 22.10 -48.59 -8.07
C THR A 22 20.79 -47.87 -8.45
N MET A 23 20.09 -47.42 -7.42
CA MET A 23 19.44 -46.10 -7.41
C MET A 23 20.56 -45.06 -7.30
N GLU A 24 20.90 -44.34 -8.37
CA GLU A 24 21.75 -43.14 -8.24
C GLU A 24 21.77 -42.27 -9.51
N GLN A 25 20.64 -41.97 -10.17
CA GLN A 25 20.68 -41.04 -11.32
C GLN A 25 19.47 -40.10 -11.50
N THR A 26 18.61 -39.90 -10.50
CA THR A 26 17.40 -39.05 -10.65
C THR A 26 17.30 -37.85 -9.70
N ASP A 27 18.33 -37.55 -8.91
CA ASP A 27 18.29 -36.40 -7.98
C ASP A 27 19.04 -35.16 -8.51
N THR A 28 20.15 -35.33 -9.22
CA THR A 28 21.01 -34.20 -9.62
C THR A 28 20.42 -33.25 -10.67
N GLN A 29 19.47 -33.69 -11.49
CA GLN A 29 18.94 -32.82 -12.56
C GLN A 29 17.75 -31.97 -12.07
N THR A 30 16.95 -32.52 -11.15
CA THR A 30 15.83 -31.82 -10.52
C THR A 30 16.34 -30.77 -9.54
N GLU A 31 17.35 -31.10 -8.74
CA GLU A 31 18.00 -30.14 -7.82
C GLU A 31 18.70 -29.03 -8.59
N LYS A 32 19.38 -29.33 -9.71
CA LYS A 32 20.03 -28.28 -10.50
C LYS A 32 19.03 -27.34 -11.18
N THR A 33 17.88 -27.84 -11.64
CA THR A 33 16.80 -26.97 -12.16
C THR A 33 16.07 -26.20 -11.06
N LEU A 34 15.99 -26.74 -9.84
CA LEU A 34 15.45 -26.02 -8.69
C LEU A 34 16.45 -24.94 -8.24
N GLU A 35 17.73 -25.27 -8.09
CA GLU A 35 18.79 -24.31 -7.76
C GLU A 35 18.90 -23.21 -8.82
N GLU A 36 18.85 -23.51 -10.12
CA GLU A 36 18.81 -22.46 -11.16
C GLU A 36 17.53 -21.61 -11.10
N HIS A 37 16.37 -22.18 -10.72
CA HIS A 37 15.14 -21.42 -10.47
C HIS A 37 15.18 -20.60 -9.17
N PHE A 38 15.84 -21.09 -8.12
CA PHE A 38 16.05 -20.40 -6.85
C PHE A 38 17.07 -19.28 -7.00
N PHE A 39 18.16 -19.48 -7.77
CA PHE A 39 19.14 -18.45 -8.10
C PHE A 39 18.62 -17.38 -9.06
N SER A 40 17.62 -17.71 -9.91
CA SER A 40 16.94 -16.71 -10.74
C SER A 40 15.89 -15.91 -9.96
N ALA A 41 15.38 -16.41 -8.83
CA ALA A 41 14.44 -15.68 -7.97
C ALA A 41 15.18 -14.73 -7.00
N GLU A 42 16.47 -14.97 -6.75
CA GLU A 42 17.35 -14.10 -5.95
C GLU A 42 18.09 -13.04 -6.79
N GLN A 43 17.88 -12.99 -8.11
CA GLN A 43 18.38 -11.93 -9.00
C GLN A 43 17.25 -10.97 -9.38
N ASP A 44 16.66 -10.34 -8.36
CA ASP A 44 16.08 -9.00 -8.40
C ASP A 44 15.87 -8.54 -6.94
N GLU A 45 16.87 -8.75 -6.06
CA GLU A 45 16.99 -7.97 -4.82
C GLU A 45 17.56 -6.59 -5.17
N GLN A 46 16.78 -5.81 -5.93
CA GLN A 46 16.90 -4.36 -5.84
C GLN A 46 16.59 -4.01 -4.38
N ASN A 47 17.58 -3.49 -3.66
CA ASN A 47 17.40 -3.06 -2.28
C ASN A 47 16.66 -1.72 -2.31
N TYR A 48 15.33 -1.77 -2.35
CA TYR A 48 14.49 -0.58 -2.25
C TYR A 48 14.64 -0.02 -0.85
N ASN A 49 15.04 1.25 -0.75
CA ASN A 49 15.08 1.93 0.52
C ASN A 49 13.68 2.41 0.84
N VAL A 50 13.08 1.83 1.87
CA VAL A 50 11.76 2.23 2.35
C VAL A 50 11.90 2.61 3.82
N MET A 51 11.72 3.89 4.11
CA MET A 51 11.72 4.40 5.48
C MET A 51 10.27 4.53 5.96
N GLU A 52 10.00 4.09 7.19
CA GLU A 52 8.68 4.28 7.80
C GLU A 52 8.69 5.55 8.66
N GLU A 53 7.70 6.39 8.43
CA GLU A 53 7.45 7.62 9.17
C GLU A 53 6.03 7.58 9.76
N TYR A 54 5.93 7.91 11.04
CA TYR A 54 4.67 8.02 11.77
C TYR A 54 4.12 9.43 11.64
N SER A 55 2.81 9.58 11.80
CA SER A 55 2.17 10.89 11.80
C SER A 55 2.71 11.82 12.90
N GLU A 56 2.55 13.12 12.64
CA GLU A 56 2.81 14.17 13.63
C GLU A 56 1.85 14.03 14.84
N ASP A 57 2.39 14.25 16.04
CA ASP A 57 1.64 14.15 17.30
C ASP A 57 1.27 15.53 17.90
N GLU A 58 1.65 16.62 17.23
CA GLU A 58 1.32 17.98 17.64
C GLU A 58 -0.07 18.40 17.13
N GLU A 59 -0.90 18.95 18.03
CA GLU A 59 -2.20 19.51 17.66
C GLU A 59 -2.03 20.63 16.62
N TYR A 60 -2.83 20.57 15.54
CA TYR A 60 -2.81 21.58 14.49
C TYR A 60 -4.20 22.22 14.31
N PRO A 61 -4.56 23.24 15.11
CA PRO A 61 -5.90 23.82 15.12
C PRO A 61 -6.37 24.39 13.78
N ASP A 62 -5.48 25.03 13.02
CA ASP A 62 -5.84 25.60 11.71
C ASP A 62 -6.18 24.49 10.70
N LEU A 63 -5.40 23.39 10.70
CA LEU A 63 -5.69 22.21 9.89
C LEU A 63 -7.01 21.55 10.31
N ALA A 64 -7.22 21.34 11.61
CA ALA A 64 -8.46 20.76 12.12
C ALA A 64 -9.70 21.60 11.73
N ALA A 65 -9.61 22.92 11.83
CA ALA A 65 -10.67 23.83 11.40
C ALA A 65 -10.91 23.74 9.89
N PHE A 66 -9.84 23.66 9.09
CA PHE A 66 -9.94 23.51 7.64
C PHE A 66 -10.61 22.18 7.25
N LEU A 67 -10.21 21.06 7.85
CA LEU A 67 -10.80 19.73 7.60
C LEU A 67 -12.29 19.70 7.97
N THR A 68 -12.66 20.33 9.08
CA THR A 68 -14.06 20.47 9.53
C THR A 68 -14.91 21.15 8.46
N GLU A 69 -14.46 22.30 7.95
CA GLU A 69 -15.19 23.07 6.94
C GLU A 69 -15.21 22.33 5.59
N TYR A 70 -14.06 21.76 5.18
CA TYR A 70 -13.93 21.09 3.88
C TYR A 70 -14.83 19.86 3.78
N TYR A 71 -14.82 18.99 4.80
CA TYR A 71 -15.66 17.79 4.82
C TYR A 71 -17.06 18.03 5.40
N GLN A 72 -17.34 19.25 5.87
CA GLN A 72 -18.61 19.60 6.51
C GLN A 72 -18.93 18.71 7.71
N ILE A 73 -17.92 18.42 8.53
CA ILE A 73 -18.02 17.51 9.68
C ILE A 73 -19.01 18.13 10.69
N PRO A 74 -20.06 17.40 11.10
CA PRO A 74 -21.00 17.87 12.12
C PRO A 74 -20.31 18.16 13.46
N GLU A 75 -20.79 19.16 14.20
CA GLU A 75 -20.20 19.56 15.50
C GLU A 75 -20.20 18.39 16.50
N GLU A 76 -21.25 17.56 16.46
CA GLU A 76 -21.38 16.37 17.29
C GLU A 76 -20.34 15.29 17.00
N GLU A 77 -19.79 15.23 15.79
CA GLU A 77 -18.79 14.24 15.36
C GLU A 77 -17.35 14.72 15.60
N CYS A 78 -17.14 16.02 15.87
CA CYS A 78 -15.79 16.62 15.94
C CYS A 78 -14.89 16.01 17.04
N LYS A 79 -15.47 15.51 18.14
CA LYS A 79 -14.68 14.88 19.22
C LYS A 79 -14.28 13.44 18.91
N GLU A 80 -14.97 12.80 17.96
CA GLU A 80 -14.78 11.41 17.58
C GLU A 80 -14.04 11.29 16.24
N THR A 81 -14.08 12.34 15.42
CA THR A 81 -13.36 12.42 14.15
C THR A 81 -11.89 12.70 14.40
N ARG A 82 -11.05 11.77 13.95
CA ARG A 82 -9.60 11.78 14.11
C ARG A 82 -8.92 12.29 12.85
N TYR A 83 -7.72 12.82 12.99
CA TYR A 83 -6.87 13.12 11.84
C TYR A 83 -5.41 12.76 12.13
N TYR A 84 -4.70 12.41 11.07
CA TYR A 84 -3.27 12.09 11.05
C TYR A 84 -2.66 12.89 9.90
N TYR A 85 -1.46 13.43 10.10
CA TYR A 85 -0.79 14.21 9.06
C TYR A 85 0.72 14.06 9.12
N ASN A 86 1.38 14.25 7.98
CA ASN A 86 2.83 14.39 7.85
C ASN A 86 3.15 15.59 6.97
N TYR A 87 4.30 16.20 7.22
CA TYR A 87 4.93 17.17 6.33
C TYR A 87 5.85 16.45 5.34
N THR A 88 5.75 16.77 4.07
CA THR A 88 6.64 16.22 3.04
C THR A 88 6.77 17.21 1.88
N ASP A 89 8.01 17.50 1.49
CA ASP A 89 8.32 18.30 0.30
C ASP A 89 8.07 17.45 -0.96
N LEU A 90 6.87 17.58 -1.55
CA LEU A 90 6.45 16.71 -2.65
C LEU A 90 7.03 17.15 -3.99
N ASN A 91 7.51 18.39 -4.11
CA ASN A 91 8.04 18.95 -5.35
C ASN A 91 9.53 19.36 -5.27
N GLU A 92 10.18 19.05 -4.16
CA GLU A 92 11.58 19.39 -3.85
C GLU A 92 11.89 20.90 -3.93
N ASP A 93 10.90 21.75 -3.63
CA ASP A 93 11.08 23.21 -3.64
C ASP A 93 11.62 23.79 -2.32
N GLY A 94 11.77 22.94 -1.30
CA GLY A 94 12.20 23.28 0.04
C GLY A 94 11.07 23.71 0.99
N THR A 95 9.81 23.59 0.56
CA THR A 95 8.61 23.83 1.36
C THR A 95 7.81 22.56 1.47
N ASP A 96 7.49 22.14 2.68
CA ASP A 96 6.69 20.93 2.87
C ASP A 96 5.20 21.18 2.52
N GLU A 97 4.65 20.26 1.73
CA GLU A 97 3.21 20.01 1.67
C GLU A 97 2.75 19.14 2.85
N ILE A 98 1.44 19.08 3.07
CA ILE A 98 0.80 18.25 4.09
C ILE A 98 0.01 17.13 3.42
N VAL A 99 0.24 15.90 3.88
CA VAL A 99 -0.64 14.76 3.59
C VAL A 99 -1.46 14.48 4.84
N ALA A 100 -2.77 14.69 4.78
CA ALA A 100 -3.67 14.53 5.92
C ALA A 100 -4.74 13.48 5.64
N VAL A 101 -4.95 12.56 6.59
CA VAL A 101 -6.01 11.55 6.57
C VAL A 101 -7.00 11.83 7.69
N THR A 102 -8.29 11.88 7.35
CA THR A 102 -9.38 12.17 8.30
C THR A 102 -10.28 10.95 8.46
N ILE A 103 -10.40 10.46 9.68
CA ILE A 103 -11.07 9.20 10.01
C ILE A 103 -12.26 9.48 10.94
N GLY A 104 -13.47 9.27 10.45
CA GLY A 104 -14.71 9.56 11.18
C GLY A 104 -15.95 9.16 10.37
N ASP A 105 -17.12 9.20 11.00
CA ASP A 105 -18.38 8.73 10.38
C ASP A 105 -18.71 9.45 9.05
N THR A 106 -18.42 10.76 8.95
CA THR A 106 -18.61 11.54 7.73
C THR A 106 -17.52 11.31 6.67
N THR A 107 -16.29 10.96 7.09
CA THR A 107 -15.10 10.94 6.21
C THR A 107 -14.61 9.54 5.87
N SER A 108 -15.22 8.49 6.43
CA SER A 108 -14.83 7.10 6.25
C SER A 108 -15.99 6.25 5.76
N ASP A 109 -15.69 5.29 4.90
CA ASP A 109 -16.63 4.22 4.56
C ASP A 109 -15.93 2.84 4.57
N ASN A 110 -16.59 1.81 4.04
CA ASN A 110 -16.02 0.46 4.04
C ASN A 110 -14.92 0.22 2.99
N ARG A 111 -14.50 1.26 2.26
CA ARG A 111 -13.44 1.27 1.23
C ARG A 111 -12.23 2.09 1.64
N GLY A 112 -12.30 2.88 2.70
CA GLY A 112 -11.18 3.64 3.22
C GLY A 112 -11.61 4.97 3.82
N ASP A 113 -10.60 5.81 4.00
CA ASP A 113 -10.71 7.11 4.65
C ASP A 113 -10.49 8.25 3.65
N ALA A 114 -11.00 9.43 4.00
CA ALA A 114 -10.76 10.63 3.23
C ALA A 114 -9.36 11.19 3.51
N ALA A 115 -8.72 11.71 2.47
CA ALA A 115 -7.42 12.34 2.56
C ALA A 115 -7.33 13.60 1.69
N LEU A 116 -6.52 14.56 2.14
CA LEU A 116 -6.14 15.74 1.39
C LEU A 116 -4.63 15.85 1.27
N ILE A 117 -4.20 16.32 0.10
CA ILE A 117 -2.86 16.83 -0.13
C ILE A 117 -2.99 18.36 -0.15
N LEU A 118 -2.29 19.02 0.75
CA LEU A 118 -2.46 20.44 1.01
C LEU A 118 -1.13 21.17 0.89
N ARG A 119 -1.15 22.35 0.28
CA ARG A 119 -0.07 23.32 0.42
C ARG A 119 -0.44 24.35 1.48
N PRO A 120 0.36 24.49 2.55
CA PRO A 120 0.18 25.55 3.54
C PRO A 120 0.37 26.93 2.90
N GLY A 121 -0.61 27.81 3.10
CA GLY A 121 -0.55 29.22 2.72
C GLY A 121 -0.29 30.14 3.90
N GLU A 122 -0.36 31.46 3.67
CA GLU A 122 -0.25 32.43 4.75
C GLU A 122 -1.50 32.43 5.65
N ASN A 123 -1.31 32.67 6.95
CA ASN A 123 -2.39 32.83 7.94
C ASN A 123 -3.33 31.61 8.09
N GLY A 124 -2.79 30.40 8.01
CA GLY A 124 -3.56 29.16 8.23
C GLY A 124 -4.52 28.80 7.09
N GLN A 125 -4.32 29.37 5.90
CA GLN A 125 -5.02 28.96 4.69
C GLN A 125 -4.34 27.74 4.06
N PHE A 126 -5.09 26.93 3.33
CA PHE A 126 -4.57 25.78 2.60
C PHE A 126 -5.06 25.81 1.16
N GLU A 127 -4.15 25.56 0.22
CA GLU A 127 -4.48 25.20 -1.15
C GLU A 127 -4.64 23.68 -1.22
N VAL A 128 -5.76 23.21 -1.78
CA VAL A 128 -6.00 21.77 -1.97
C VAL A 128 -5.32 21.35 -3.27
N LEU A 129 -4.27 20.56 -3.14
CA LEU A 129 -3.56 19.96 -4.27
C LEU A 129 -4.15 18.61 -4.64
N GLY A 130 -4.78 17.88 -3.72
CA GLY A 130 -5.39 16.58 -4.01
C GLY A 130 -6.47 16.23 -2.99
N ALA A 131 -7.50 15.52 -3.42
CA ALA A 131 -8.58 15.07 -2.55
C ALA A 131 -9.02 13.65 -2.90
N PHE A 132 -8.95 12.76 -1.92
CA PHE A 132 -9.28 11.34 -2.06
C PHE A 132 -10.27 10.93 -0.98
N SER A 133 -11.10 9.92 -1.27
CA SER A 133 -12.16 9.47 -0.35
C SER A 133 -12.04 8.02 0.09
N GLN A 134 -11.08 7.26 -0.47
CA GLN A 134 -11.01 5.80 -0.32
C GLN A 134 -9.55 5.35 -0.25
N ILE A 135 -8.78 5.98 0.64
CA ILE A 135 -7.38 5.59 0.84
C ILE A 135 -7.23 4.74 2.10
N HIS A 136 -6.14 3.98 2.16
CA HIS A 136 -5.67 3.33 3.38
C HIS A 136 -4.23 3.72 3.66
N THR A 137 -3.85 3.74 4.93
CA THR A 137 -2.46 3.96 5.35
C THR A 137 -1.70 2.63 5.48
N PRO A 138 -0.36 2.62 5.38
CA PRO A 138 0.53 3.76 5.11
C PRO A 138 0.40 4.29 3.68
N VAL A 139 0.80 5.54 3.49
CA VAL A 139 0.92 6.19 2.18
C VAL A 139 2.38 6.23 1.80
N MET A 140 2.72 5.79 0.60
CA MET A 140 4.08 5.79 0.08
C MET A 140 4.31 7.02 -0.81
N ILE A 141 5.32 7.81 -0.47
CA ILE A 141 5.86 8.88 -1.30
C ILE A 141 7.04 8.31 -2.06
N SER A 142 6.85 8.03 -3.35
CA SER A 142 7.89 7.43 -4.20
C SER A 142 9.03 8.41 -4.45
N GLU A 143 10.27 7.95 -4.53
CA GLU A 143 11.40 8.74 -5.06
C GLU A 143 11.24 9.06 -6.56
N ASP A 144 10.36 8.34 -7.26
CA ASP A 144 10.02 8.60 -8.66
C ASP A 144 9.10 9.82 -8.79
N MET A 145 9.57 10.83 -9.52
CA MET A 145 8.82 12.05 -9.79
C MET A 145 8.18 12.06 -11.19
N GLU A 146 6.95 12.59 -11.27
CA GLU A 146 6.25 12.93 -12.51
C GLU A 146 5.83 14.40 -12.48
N ASN A 147 6.10 15.14 -13.56
CA ASN A 147 5.83 16.58 -13.67
C ASN A 147 6.46 17.42 -12.54
N ASP A 148 7.65 17.02 -12.08
CA ASP A 148 8.40 17.64 -10.97
C ASP A 148 7.73 17.47 -9.59
N TRP A 149 6.88 16.43 -9.43
CA TRP A 149 6.29 16.05 -8.15
C TRP A 149 6.45 14.56 -7.87
N HIS A 150 6.67 14.18 -6.62
CA HIS A 150 6.71 12.79 -6.17
C HIS A 150 5.37 12.10 -6.38
N THR A 151 5.43 10.85 -6.84
CA THR A 151 4.23 10.00 -7.01
C THR A 151 3.77 9.50 -5.65
N ILE A 152 2.47 9.64 -5.37
CA ILE A 152 1.87 9.17 -4.11
C ILE A 152 1.20 7.82 -4.38
N ILE A 153 1.52 6.80 -3.61
CA ILE A 153 1.00 5.44 -3.77
C ILE A 153 0.32 5.02 -2.48
N PHE A 154 -0.91 4.51 -2.56
CA PHE A 154 -1.60 4.00 -1.38
C PHE A 154 -2.40 2.72 -1.66
N PRO A 155 -2.56 1.86 -0.65
CA PRO A 155 -3.39 0.68 -0.76
C PRO A 155 -4.87 1.04 -0.91
N ILE A 156 -5.56 0.26 -1.73
CA ILE A 156 -7.02 0.31 -1.87
C ILE A 156 -7.60 -1.09 -1.63
N TYR A 157 -8.59 -1.20 -0.76
CA TYR A 157 -9.32 -2.43 -0.48
C TYR A 157 -10.65 -2.14 0.23
N GLY A 158 -11.53 -3.13 0.34
CA GLY A 158 -12.83 -2.98 1.02
C GLY A 158 -14.00 -2.67 0.07
N GLY A 159 -15.22 -2.63 0.61
CA GLY A 159 -16.45 -2.34 -0.15
C GLY A 159 -16.71 -3.15 -1.43
N GLY A 160 -16.09 -4.34 -1.55
CA GLY A 160 -16.16 -5.21 -2.73
C GLY A 160 -15.24 -4.82 -3.90
N GLN A 161 -14.34 -3.84 -3.73
CA GLN A 161 -13.36 -3.46 -4.74
C GLN A 161 -12.17 -4.43 -4.78
N GLU A 162 -11.46 -4.47 -5.90
CA GLU A 162 -10.25 -5.27 -6.03
C GLU A 162 -9.14 -4.69 -5.13
N SER A 163 -8.50 -5.57 -4.36
CA SER A 163 -7.42 -5.15 -3.45
C SER A 163 -6.11 -4.99 -4.21
N GLY A 164 -5.41 -3.89 -3.93
CA GLY A 164 -4.13 -3.58 -4.55
C GLY A 164 -3.63 -2.20 -4.14
N PHE A 165 -2.82 -1.60 -4.99
CA PHE A 165 -2.24 -0.28 -4.83
C PHE A 165 -2.53 0.55 -6.07
N ILE A 166 -2.73 1.85 -5.88
CA ILE A 166 -2.95 2.82 -6.95
C ILE A 166 -2.08 4.05 -6.68
N SER A 167 -1.66 4.70 -7.75
CA SER A 167 -0.85 5.91 -7.70
C SER A 167 -1.72 7.15 -7.93
N ALA A 168 -1.35 8.25 -7.29
CA ALA A 168 -1.79 9.59 -7.61
C ALA A 168 -0.59 10.40 -8.11
N VAL A 169 -0.79 11.11 -9.21
CA VAL A 169 0.23 11.90 -9.91
C VAL A 169 -0.21 13.34 -10.06
N TYR A 170 0.74 14.26 -9.99
CA TYR A 170 0.44 15.68 -10.10
C TYR A 170 0.20 16.11 -11.56
N ARG A 171 -0.80 16.96 -11.76
CA ARG A 171 -1.20 17.58 -13.03
C ARG A 171 -1.30 19.10 -12.83
N GLU A 172 -0.61 19.90 -13.64
CA GLU A 172 -0.50 21.36 -13.43
C GLU A 172 -1.85 22.11 -13.28
N GLU A 173 -2.92 21.64 -13.92
CA GLU A 173 -4.22 22.33 -13.91
C GLU A 173 -5.16 21.87 -12.78
N THR A 174 -4.97 20.65 -12.26
CA THR A 174 -5.94 19.99 -11.38
C THR A 174 -5.34 19.45 -10.08
N GLY A 175 -4.02 19.44 -9.95
CA GLY A 175 -3.31 18.88 -8.82
C GLY A 175 -3.12 17.36 -8.92
N TYR A 176 -3.03 16.69 -7.78
CA TYR A 176 -2.94 15.24 -7.68
C TYR A 176 -4.25 14.56 -8.08
N GLU A 177 -4.15 13.68 -9.09
CA GLU A 177 -5.23 12.84 -9.57
C GLU A 177 -4.82 11.38 -9.55
N LEU A 178 -5.78 10.47 -9.36
CA LEU A 178 -5.54 9.03 -9.49
C LEU A 178 -5.13 8.68 -10.92
N ASP A 179 -4.03 7.96 -11.06
CA ASP A 179 -3.70 7.25 -12.28
C ASP A 179 -4.37 5.86 -12.27
N GLU A 180 -5.57 5.75 -12.86
CA GLU A 180 -6.32 4.50 -12.92
C GLU A 180 -5.56 3.36 -13.63
N GLU A 181 -4.60 3.68 -14.52
CA GLU A 181 -3.79 2.68 -15.22
C GLU A 181 -2.65 2.14 -14.35
N SER A 182 -2.32 2.80 -13.24
CA SER A 182 -1.25 2.41 -12.32
C SER A 182 -1.63 1.26 -11.37
N PHE A 183 -2.88 0.80 -11.39
CA PHE A 183 -3.35 -0.22 -10.44
C PHE A 183 -2.55 -1.53 -10.54
N VAL A 184 -2.02 -1.98 -9.40
CA VAL A 184 -1.33 -3.25 -9.26
C VAL A 184 -1.82 -4.02 -8.04
N ARG A 185 -1.81 -5.36 -8.12
CA ARG A 185 -2.28 -6.23 -7.01
C ARG A 185 -1.26 -6.36 -5.88
N GLU A 186 0.02 -6.30 -6.24
CA GLU A 186 1.12 -6.41 -5.29
C GLU A 186 1.72 -5.03 -5.10
N GLU A 187 2.30 -4.81 -3.92
CA GLU A 187 2.93 -3.53 -3.61
C GLU A 187 4.02 -3.20 -4.65
N PRO A 188 4.00 -2.00 -5.24
CA PRO A 188 5.05 -1.57 -6.15
C PRO A 188 6.42 -1.67 -5.49
N LYS A 189 7.36 -2.26 -6.22
CA LYS A 189 8.76 -2.32 -5.83
C LYS A 189 9.44 -1.01 -6.22
N VAL A 190 9.21 0.04 -5.42
CA VAL A 190 9.79 1.38 -5.59
C VAL A 190 10.42 1.85 -4.28
N SER A 191 11.43 2.70 -4.36
CA SER A 191 12.03 3.36 -3.19
C SER A 191 11.20 4.57 -2.80
N GLY A 192 11.20 4.93 -1.52
CA GLY A 192 10.44 6.07 -1.03
C GLY A 192 10.14 5.99 0.46
N ASP A 193 9.42 6.99 0.96
CA ASP A 193 9.05 7.07 2.37
C ASP A 193 7.60 6.62 2.55
N ARG A 194 7.36 5.78 3.56
CA ARG A 194 6.02 5.38 4.01
C ARG A 194 5.59 6.28 5.16
N ILE A 195 4.85 7.31 4.84
CA ILE A 195 4.26 8.22 5.81
C ILE A 195 2.95 7.67 6.36
N LEU A 196 2.47 8.24 7.47
CA LEU A 196 1.25 7.81 8.15
C LEU A 196 1.28 6.31 8.52
N SER A 197 2.45 5.79 8.89
CA SER A 197 2.68 4.37 9.24
C SER A 197 2.13 3.97 10.62
N ASP A 198 1.22 4.76 11.16
CA ASP A 198 0.59 4.62 12.46
C ASP A 198 -0.20 3.32 12.59
N ASN A 199 -0.23 2.77 13.82
CA ASN A 199 -1.04 1.61 14.13
C ASN A 199 -2.40 2.09 14.63
N LEU A 200 -3.29 2.41 13.69
CA LEU A 200 -4.58 3.05 13.96
C LEU A 200 -5.46 2.30 14.99
N ILE A 201 -5.32 0.98 15.10
CA ILE A 201 -6.00 0.15 16.11
C ILE A 201 -5.39 0.40 17.49
N ASN A 202 -4.06 0.30 17.59
CA ASN A 202 -3.36 0.57 18.84
C ASN A 202 -3.55 2.01 19.30
N ASP A 203 -3.53 2.97 18.37
CA ASP A 203 -3.76 4.37 18.68
C ASP A 203 -5.15 4.59 19.25
N MET A 204 -6.17 3.94 18.67
CA MET A 204 -7.52 3.93 19.22
C MET A 204 -7.58 3.32 20.62
N ASP A 205 -6.90 2.18 20.85
CA ASP A 205 -6.88 1.50 22.15
C ASP A 205 -6.10 2.27 23.24
N THR A 206 -5.14 3.09 22.84
CA THR A 206 -4.24 3.83 23.74
C THR A 206 -4.50 5.33 23.79
N ASP A 207 -5.52 5.80 23.07
CA ASP A 207 -5.87 7.22 22.97
C ASP A 207 -4.75 8.11 22.39
N ASN A 208 -3.90 7.53 21.54
CA ASN A 208 -2.73 8.15 20.92
C ASN A 208 -3.05 8.67 19.51
N TYR A 209 -3.95 9.64 19.40
CA TYR A 209 -4.36 10.25 18.12
C TYR A 209 -4.88 11.67 18.33
N LEU A 210 -4.87 12.46 17.26
CA LEU A 210 -5.45 13.80 17.22
C LEU A 210 -6.93 13.74 16.83
N THR A 211 -7.73 14.65 17.38
CA THR A 211 -9.16 14.80 17.08
C THR A 211 -9.48 16.23 16.63
N ILE A 212 -10.51 16.37 15.79
CA ILE A 212 -10.91 17.68 15.24
C ILE A 212 -11.22 18.70 16.34
N ALA A 213 -11.93 18.28 17.39
CA ALA A 213 -12.10 19.06 18.61
C ALA A 213 -11.32 18.42 19.76
N PRO A 214 -10.73 19.21 20.67
CA PRO A 214 -10.11 18.68 21.88
C PRO A 214 -11.09 17.81 22.64
N ARG A 215 -10.63 16.65 23.07
CA ARG A 215 -11.42 15.80 23.97
C ARG A 215 -11.55 16.50 25.31
N ASP A 216 -12.73 16.38 25.94
CA ASP A 216 -12.87 16.85 27.30
C ASP A 216 -11.90 16.02 28.14
N THR A 217 -10.82 16.63 28.64
CA THR A 217 -9.98 15.98 29.64
C THR A 217 -10.90 15.75 30.84
N GLU A 218 -11.39 14.52 31.02
CA GLU A 218 -11.95 14.13 32.30
C GLU A 218 -10.84 14.37 33.30
N SER A 219 -11.01 15.40 34.12
CA SER A 219 -10.15 15.66 35.26
C SER A 219 -10.16 14.37 36.08
N GLN A 220 -9.07 13.60 36.00
CA GLN A 220 -8.83 12.52 36.94
C GLN A 220 -8.69 13.17 38.32
N ASN A 221 -9.81 13.22 39.03
CA ASN A 221 -9.92 13.67 40.42
C ASN A 221 -9.37 12.61 41.37
#